data_AF-A0A7R9F8X0-F1
#
_entry.id   AF-A0A7R9F8X0-F1
#
_cell.length_a   1.000
_cell.length_b   1.000
_cell.length_c   1.000
_cell.angle_alpha   90.00
_cell.angle_beta   90.00
_cell.angle_gamma   90.00
#
_symmetry.space_group_name_H-M   'P 1'
#
loop_
_entity.id
_entity.type
_entity.pdbx_description
1 polymer ?
#
loop_
_entity_poly.entity_id
_entity_poly.type
_entity_poly.pdbx_seq_one_letter_code
_entity_poly.pdbx_strand_id
1 'polypeptide(L)'
;MVTKTSRRLKVSFATIQTDLHLVTVTCVYLACKVEEFNVSIAQFVSNIRGDREKASNIILNNELLLMQQLNYNLTIHNPFRPMEGLLIDIKTRSSLKDPERLRCSVEELLERTFQTDACLLYAPSQIALAAILHSASRLQENLDSYVTGTLFGQHGADKLPNLIECVRSK
;
A
#
# COMPACT_ATOMS: atom_id res chain seq x y z
N MET A 1 -3.52 -9.08 3.05
CA MET A 1 -4.16 -7.77 2.75
C MET A 1 -4.44 -6.98 4.02
N VAL A 2 -5.11 -7.58 5.01
CA VAL A 2 -5.42 -6.96 6.32
C VAL A 2 -4.19 -6.40 7.07
N THR A 3 -3.06 -7.12 7.06
CA THR A 3 -1.78 -6.65 7.65
C THR A 3 -1.17 -5.45 6.92
N LYS A 4 -1.48 -5.25 5.64
CA LYS A 4 -0.97 -4.16 4.79
C LYS A 4 -1.84 -2.89 4.95
N THR A 5 -3.16 -3.05 5.09
CA THR A 5 -4.09 -1.95 5.45
C THR A 5 -3.88 -1.45 6.89
N SER A 6 -3.52 -2.36 7.81
CA SER A 6 -3.26 -2.06 9.24
C SER A 6 -2.16 -1.00 9.48
N ARG A 7 -1.18 -0.84 8.57
CA ARG A 7 -0.07 0.09 8.81
C ARG A 7 -0.38 1.55 8.55
N ARG A 8 -1.22 1.89 7.55
CA ARG A 8 -1.68 3.28 7.36
C ARG A 8 -2.52 3.75 8.54
N LEU A 9 -3.30 2.84 9.14
CA LEU A 9 -4.04 3.07 10.38
C LEU A 9 -3.11 3.22 11.60
N LYS A 10 -1.91 2.64 11.61
CA LYS A 10 -0.92 2.88 12.68
C LYS A 10 -0.29 4.25 12.61
N VAL A 11 -0.04 4.80 11.41
CA VAL A 11 0.69 6.08 11.30
C VAL A 11 -0.17 7.30 11.65
N SER A 12 -1.50 7.22 11.56
CA SER A 12 -2.38 8.24 12.13
C SER A 12 -2.47 8.21 13.67
N PHE A 13 -1.92 7.19 14.34
CA PHE A 13 -2.14 6.95 15.78
C PHE A 13 -0.82 6.82 16.55
N ALA A 14 -0.12 7.95 16.68
CA ALA A 14 0.89 8.13 17.73
C ALA A 14 0.33 8.92 18.95
N THR A 15 -0.97 9.24 18.98
CA THR A 15 -1.52 10.24 19.93
C THR A 15 -2.72 9.81 20.76
N ILE A 16 -3.13 8.52 20.76
CA ILE A 16 -4.12 8.05 21.73
C ILE A 16 -3.43 7.38 22.91
N GLN A 17 -3.74 7.91 24.09
CA GLN A 17 -3.37 7.43 25.42
C GLN A 17 -4.03 6.07 25.77
N THR A 18 -3.90 5.06 24.91
CA THR A 18 -4.36 3.69 25.15
C THR A 18 -3.29 2.69 24.70
N ASP A 19 -3.32 1.47 25.26
CA ASP A 19 -2.38 0.40 24.92
C ASP A 19 -2.22 0.23 23.40
N LEU A 20 -1.02 0.50 22.88
CA LEU A 20 -0.67 0.44 21.45
C LEU A 20 -1.07 -0.89 20.80
N HIS A 21 -1.02 -1.97 21.58
CA HIS A 21 -1.48 -3.29 21.16
C HIS A 21 -2.99 -3.32 20.85
N LEU A 22 -3.81 -2.75 21.73
CA LEU A 22 -5.27 -2.77 21.58
C LEU A 22 -5.73 -1.83 20.46
N VAL A 23 -5.11 -0.66 20.30
CA VAL A 23 -5.37 0.23 19.15
C VAL A 23 -5.06 -0.49 17.85
N THR A 24 -3.91 -1.16 17.76
CA THR A 24 -3.53 -1.95 16.58
C THR A 24 -4.58 -3.00 16.24
N VAL A 25 -5.05 -3.74 17.24
CA VAL A 25 -6.05 -4.81 17.05
C VAL A 25 -7.39 -4.23 16.57
N THR A 26 -7.83 -3.10 17.14
CA THR A 26 -9.04 -2.39 16.67
C THR A 26 -8.89 -1.91 15.23
N CYS A 27 -7.72 -1.39 14.84
CA CYS A 27 -7.42 -1.01 13.46
C CYS A 27 -7.50 -2.20 12.49
N VAL A 28 -6.97 -3.36 12.88
CA VAL A 28 -7.05 -4.59 12.09
C VAL A 28 -8.50 -5.05 11.94
N TYR A 29 -9.29 -5.01 13.02
CA TYR A 29 -10.71 -5.38 12.99
C TYR A 29 -11.53 -4.45 12.09
N LEU A 30 -11.33 -3.13 12.23
CA LEU A 30 -11.98 -2.13 11.38
C LEU A 30 -11.60 -2.31 9.90
N ALA A 31 -10.33 -2.59 9.61
CA ALA A 31 -9.88 -2.88 8.25
C ALA A 31 -10.57 -4.13 7.66
N CYS A 32 -10.80 -5.19 8.45
CA CYS A 32 -11.57 -6.34 7.98
C CYS A 32 -12.99 -5.95 7.58
N LYS A 33 -13.68 -5.11 8.37
CA LYS A 33 -15.02 -4.62 8.02
C LYS A 33 -15.03 -3.77 6.75
N VAL A 34 -14.08 -2.85 6.63
CA VAL A 34 -13.98 -1.92 5.49
C VAL A 34 -13.66 -2.65 4.18
N GLU A 35 -12.82 -3.68 4.24
CA GLU A 35 -12.44 -4.51 3.08
C GLU A 35 -13.42 -5.67 2.84
N GLU A 36 -14.61 -5.63 3.45
CA GLU A 36 -15.66 -6.65 3.31
C GLU A 36 -15.20 -8.09 3.66
N PHE A 37 -14.17 -8.20 4.51
CA PHE A 37 -13.70 -9.48 5.03
C PHE A 37 -14.57 -9.89 6.21
N ASN A 38 -15.62 -10.67 5.92
CA ASN A 38 -16.63 -11.06 6.90
C ASN A 38 -16.07 -11.98 7.99
N VAL A 39 -15.67 -11.40 9.12
CA VAL A 39 -15.20 -12.10 10.31
C VAL A 39 -15.98 -11.60 11.53
N SER A 40 -16.54 -12.53 12.31
CA SER A 40 -17.23 -12.15 13.55
C SER A 40 -16.22 -11.71 14.60
N ILE A 41 -16.65 -10.84 15.54
CA ILE A 41 -15.77 -10.41 16.64
C ILE A 41 -15.24 -11.60 17.45
N ALA A 42 -16.07 -12.62 17.68
CA ALA A 42 -15.68 -13.84 18.38
C ALA A 42 -14.59 -14.63 17.64
N GLN A 43 -14.71 -14.77 16.32
CA GLN A 43 -13.68 -15.39 15.48
C GLN A 43 -12.40 -14.56 15.46
N PHE A 44 -12.52 -13.23 15.39
CA PHE A 44 -11.38 -12.33 15.36
C PHE A 44 -10.57 -12.41 16.66
N VAL A 45 -11.21 -12.29 17.83
CA VAL A 45 -10.52 -12.34 19.13
C VAL A 45 -10.01 -13.73 19.49
N SER A 46 -10.47 -14.80 18.82
CA SER A 46 -9.94 -16.15 19.03
C SER A 46 -8.43 -16.25 18.74
N ASN A 47 -7.92 -15.39 17.85
CA ASN A 47 -6.51 -15.27 17.48
C ASN A 47 -5.67 -14.43 18.45
N ILE A 48 -6.32 -13.77 19.41
CA ILE A 48 -5.64 -12.92 20.40
C ILE A 48 -5.28 -13.77 21.62
N ARG A 49 -4.05 -13.63 22.11
CA ARG A 49 -3.60 -14.24 23.37
C ARG A 49 -4.09 -13.42 24.56
N GLY A 50 -4.58 -14.08 25.60
CA GLY A 50 -5.05 -13.44 26.83
C GLY A 50 -6.58 -13.40 26.93
N ASP A 51 -7.10 -12.37 27.61
CA ASP A 51 -8.52 -12.21 27.89
C ASP A 51 -9.30 -11.74 26.65
N ARG A 52 -10.04 -12.67 26.06
CA ARG A 52 -10.81 -12.46 24.82
C ARG A 52 -12.05 -11.60 25.04
N GLU A 53 -12.70 -11.69 26.20
CA GLU A 53 -13.89 -10.87 26.49
C GLU A 53 -13.49 -9.42 26.73
N LYS A 54 -12.38 -9.21 27.44
CA LYS A 54 -11.83 -7.86 27.59
C LYS A 54 -11.43 -7.29 26.23
N ALA A 55 -10.77 -8.09 25.38
CA ALA A 55 -10.38 -7.64 24.04
C ALA A 55 -11.58 -7.28 23.15
N SER A 56 -12.63 -8.11 23.13
CA SER A 56 -13.84 -7.83 22.34
C SER A 56 -14.53 -6.54 22.77
N ASN A 57 -14.70 -6.34 24.09
CA ASN A 57 -15.29 -5.13 24.64
C ASN A 57 -14.49 -3.87 24.26
N ILE A 58 -13.16 -3.93 24.36
CA ILE A 58 -12.28 -2.81 24.02
C ILE A 58 -12.34 -2.49 22.51
N ILE A 59 -12.33 -3.51 21.65
CA ILE A 59 -12.40 -3.31 20.20
C ILE A 59 -13.70 -2.62 19.82
N LEU A 60 -14.83 -3.13 20.31
CA LEU A 60 -16.16 -2.59 20.00
C LEU A 60 -16.35 -1.17 20.55
N ASN A 61 -15.88 -0.90 21.77
CA ASN A 61 -16.00 0.43 22.37
C ASN A 61 -15.13 1.49 21.66
N ASN A 62 -13.98 1.08 21.11
CA ASN A 62 -13.06 2.00 20.43
C ASN A 62 -13.31 2.12 18.92
N GLU A 63 -14.17 1.29 18.33
CA GLU A 63 -14.41 1.28 16.89
C GLU A 63 -14.91 2.64 16.38
N LEU A 64 -15.95 3.19 17.03
CA LEU A 64 -16.51 4.48 16.64
C LEU A 64 -15.49 5.62 16.85
N LEU A 65 -14.77 5.60 17.97
CA LEU A 65 -13.74 6.59 18.28
C LEU A 65 -12.63 6.56 17.21
N LEU A 66 -12.19 5.37 16.79
CA LEU A 66 -11.20 5.20 15.73
C LEU A 66 -11.69 5.80 14.40
N MET A 67 -12.94 5.55 14.01
CA MET A 67 -13.53 6.12 12.79
C MET A 67 -13.58 7.66 12.84
N GLN A 68 -13.94 8.24 13.98
CA GLN A 68 -13.98 9.68 14.18
C GLN A 68 -12.61 10.32 13.98
N GLN A 69 -11.57 9.73 14.57
CA GLN A 69 -10.19 10.22 14.47
C GLN A 69 -9.60 10.09 13.04
N LEU A 70 -10.11 9.15 12.24
CA LEU A 70 -9.79 9.05 10.81
C LEU A 70 -10.58 10.04 9.94
N ASN A 71 -11.42 10.89 10.55
CA ASN A 71 -12.39 11.73 9.86
C ASN A 71 -13.26 10.93 8.89
N TYR A 72 -13.59 9.68 9.26
CA TYR A 72 -14.35 8.73 8.44
C TYR A 72 -13.73 8.41 7.07
N ASN A 73 -12.45 8.73 6.85
CA ASN A 73 -11.70 8.35 5.65
C ASN A 73 -11.17 6.92 5.78
N LEU A 74 -12.05 5.94 5.56
CA LEU A 74 -11.73 4.53 5.77
C LEU A 74 -11.16 3.85 4.52
N THR A 75 -11.43 4.39 3.32
CA THR A 75 -10.96 3.82 2.07
C THR A 75 -9.48 4.09 1.84
N ILE A 76 -8.70 3.03 1.61
CA ILE A 76 -7.27 3.13 1.32
C ILE A 76 -6.98 2.53 -0.05
N HIS A 77 -6.37 3.31 -0.93
CA HIS A 77 -5.88 2.82 -2.21
C HIS A 77 -4.52 2.16 -2.05
N ASN A 78 -4.44 0.87 -2.41
CA ASN A 78 -3.24 0.05 -2.23
C ASN A 78 -2.40 0.00 -3.52
N PRO A 79 -1.05 0.16 -3.46
CA PRO A 79 -0.17 0.05 -4.63
C PRO A 79 -0.19 -1.30 -5.36
N PHE A 80 -0.70 -2.39 -4.78
CA PHE A 80 -0.85 -3.67 -5.51
C PHE A 80 -1.80 -3.53 -6.71
N ARG A 81 -2.87 -2.74 -6.62
CA ARG A 81 -3.82 -2.55 -7.72
C ARG A 81 -3.20 -1.84 -8.94
N PRO A 82 -2.53 -0.68 -8.81
CA PRO A 82 -1.83 -0.07 -9.94
C PRO A 82 -0.63 -0.89 -10.41
N MET A 83 0.00 -1.68 -9.53
CA MET A 83 1.07 -2.62 -9.94
C MET A 83 0.55 -3.66 -10.94
N GLU A 84 -0.59 -4.31 -10.69
CA GLU A 84 -1.20 -5.22 -11.67
C GLU A 84 -1.53 -4.53 -12.99
N GLY A 85 -2.11 -3.33 -12.92
CA GLY A 85 -2.44 -2.54 -14.09
C GLY A 85 -1.19 -2.24 -14.94
N LEU A 86 -0.11 -1.79 -14.31
CA LEU A 86 1.16 -1.50 -14.98
C LEU A 86 1.81 -2.77 -15.55
N LEU A 87 1.75 -3.92 -14.85
CA LEU A 87 2.29 -5.17 -15.39
C LEU A 87 1.51 -5.66 -16.62
N ILE A 88 0.17 -5.59 -16.61
CA ILE A 88 -0.66 -5.90 -17.78
C ILE A 88 -0.33 -4.97 -18.95
N ASP A 89 -0.12 -3.70 -18.64
CA ASP A 89 0.19 -2.68 -19.62
C ASP A 89 1.58 -2.88 -20.25
N ILE A 90 2.58 -3.25 -19.45
CA ILE A 90 3.91 -3.63 -19.92
C ILE A 90 3.83 -4.88 -20.80
N LYS A 91 3.04 -5.90 -20.41
CA LYS A 91 2.85 -7.11 -21.24
C LYS A 91 2.26 -6.82 -22.62
N THR A 92 1.39 -5.83 -22.73
CA THR A 92 0.66 -5.54 -23.96
C THR A 92 1.34 -4.49 -24.83
N ARG A 93 2.09 -3.55 -24.25
CA ARG A 93 2.62 -2.37 -24.96
C ARG A 93 4.14 -2.19 -24.87
N SER A 94 4.88 -3.06 -24.17
CA SER A 94 6.34 -3.02 -24.12
C SER A 94 6.98 -4.15 -24.96
N SER A 95 8.28 -4.01 -25.25
CA SER A 95 9.08 -5.06 -25.89
C SER A 95 9.63 -6.12 -24.92
N LEU A 96 9.24 -6.05 -23.63
CA LEU A 96 9.74 -6.95 -22.60
C LEU A 96 9.15 -8.36 -22.80
N LYS A 97 10.01 -9.37 -23.02
CA LYS A 97 9.58 -10.75 -23.32
C LYS A 97 8.81 -11.41 -22.19
N ASP A 98 9.20 -11.16 -20.95
CA ASP A 98 8.59 -11.78 -19.78
C ASP A 98 8.51 -10.80 -18.60
N PRO A 99 7.45 -9.99 -18.52
CA PRO A 99 7.24 -9.04 -17.42
C PRO A 99 6.94 -9.71 -16.07
N GLU A 100 6.53 -10.98 -16.05
CA GLU A 100 6.19 -11.68 -14.81
C GLU A 100 7.40 -11.93 -13.92
N ARG A 101 8.61 -12.01 -14.49
CA ARG A 101 9.86 -12.09 -13.70
C ARG A 101 10.03 -10.92 -12.71
N LEU A 102 9.45 -9.76 -13.02
CA LEU A 102 9.53 -8.57 -12.18
C LEU A 102 8.67 -8.71 -10.92
N ARG A 103 7.60 -9.51 -10.97
CA ARG A 103 6.56 -9.56 -9.93
C ARG A 103 7.13 -9.80 -8.54
N CYS A 104 7.94 -10.84 -8.37
CA CYS A 104 8.51 -11.18 -7.05
C CYS A 104 9.35 -10.02 -6.47
N SER A 105 10.19 -9.41 -7.31
CA SER A 105 11.00 -8.24 -6.93
C SER A 105 10.13 -7.03 -6.57
N VAL A 106 9.08 -6.77 -7.36
CA VAL A 106 8.17 -5.65 -7.15
C VAL A 106 7.38 -5.83 -5.86
N GLU A 107 6.83 -7.02 -5.62
CA GLU A 107 6.08 -7.35 -4.40
C GLU A 107 6.96 -7.19 -3.15
N GLU A 108 8.22 -7.65 -3.20
CA GLU A 108 9.18 -7.47 -2.11
C GLU A 108 9.41 -5.98 -1.78
N LEU A 109 9.57 -5.12 -2.79
CA LEU A 109 9.76 -3.68 -2.60
C LEU A 109 8.50 -2.98 -2.10
N LEU A 110 7.33 -3.38 -2.58
CA LEU A 110 6.05 -2.86 -2.09
C LEU A 110 5.88 -3.21 -0.61
N GLU A 111 6.27 -4.41 -0.19
CA GLU A 111 6.25 -4.82 1.23
C GLU A 111 7.19 -3.98 2.11
N ARG A 112 8.37 -3.62 1.59
CA ARG A 112 9.29 -2.69 2.26
C ARG A 112 8.70 -1.28 2.34
N THR A 113 7.98 -0.83 1.31
CA THR A 113 7.32 0.49 1.31
C THR A 113 6.34 0.65 2.48
N PHE A 114 5.58 -0.40 2.84
CA PHE A 114 4.69 -0.36 4.00
C PHE A 114 5.43 -0.24 5.35
N GLN A 115 6.75 -0.35 5.40
CA GLN A 115 7.58 -0.10 6.60
C GLN A 115 8.03 1.37 6.69
N THR A 116 7.64 2.19 5.72
CA THR A 116 8.06 3.59 5.59
C THR A 116 6.85 4.52 5.46
N ASP A 117 7.09 5.83 5.48
CA ASP A 117 6.05 6.84 5.29
C ASP A 117 5.66 7.06 3.82
N ALA A 118 6.25 6.30 2.88
CA ALA A 118 6.00 6.48 1.46
C ALA A 118 4.51 6.36 1.09
N CYS A 119 3.75 5.47 1.75
CA CYS A 119 2.31 5.35 1.55
C CYS A 119 1.50 6.58 2.02
N LEU A 120 2.10 7.51 2.74
CA LEU A 120 1.46 8.78 3.15
C LEU A 120 1.91 9.95 2.28
N LEU A 121 3.12 9.86 1.73
CA LEU A 121 3.75 10.94 0.97
C LEU A 121 3.46 10.86 -0.53
N TYR A 122 3.23 9.67 -1.08
CA TYR A 122 3.13 9.45 -2.53
C TYR A 122 1.84 8.73 -2.92
N ALA A 123 1.40 8.96 -4.17
CA ALA A 123 0.25 8.27 -4.72
C ALA A 123 0.57 6.77 -4.95
N PRO A 124 -0.40 5.85 -4.77
CA PRO A 124 -0.16 4.41 -4.93
C PRO A 124 0.41 4.02 -6.30
N SER A 125 0.00 4.71 -7.37
CA SER A 125 0.52 4.48 -8.72
C SER A 125 1.99 4.90 -8.86
N GLN A 126 2.43 5.95 -8.17
CA GLN A 126 3.83 6.38 -8.17
C GLN A 126 4.71 5.36 -7.44
N ILE A 127 4.23 4.85 -6.29
CA ILE A 127 4.90 3.81 -5.52
C ILE A 127 5.04 2.52 -6.37
N ALA A 128 3.95 2.10 -7.02
CA ALA A 128 3.95 0.93 -7.89
C ALA A 128 4.91 1.07 -9.07
N LEU A 129 4.89 2.23 -9.76
CA LEU A 129 5.79 2.52 -10.86
C LEU A 129 7.25 2.51 -10.40
N ALA A 130 7.57 3.17 -9.28
CA ALA A 130 8.92 3.19 -8.73
C ALA A 130 9.43 1.78 -8.40
N ALA A 131 8.58 0.92 -7.83
CA ALA A 131 8.93 -0.47 -7.54
C ALA A 131 9.20 -1.30 -8.81
N ILE A 132 8.42 -1.08 -9.89
CA ILE A 132 8.62 -1.71 -11.19
C ILE A 132 9.92 -1.26 -11.84
N LEU A 133 10.18 0.06 -11.91
CA LEU A 133 11.40 0.60 -12.51
C LEU A 133 12.66 0.16 -11.75
N HIS A 134 12.60 0.15 -10.42
CA HIS A 134 13.70 -0.36 -9.60
C HIS A 134 13.95 -1.85 -9.86
N SER A 135 12.89 -2.66 -9.97
CA SER A 135 13.01 -4.09 -10.27
C SER A 135 13.55 -4.35 -11.66
N ALA A 136 13.13 -3.57 -12.66
CA ALA A 136 13.64 -3.66 -14.03
C ALA A 136 15.13 -3.30 -14.08
N SER A 137 15.55 -2.22 -13.42
CA SER A 137 16.95 -1.85 -13.29
C SER A 137 17.79 -2.94 -12.63
N ARG A 138 17.29 -3.56 -11.55
CA ARG A 138 17.96 -4.68 -10.85
C ARG A 138 18.13 -5.92 -11.72
N LEU A 139 17.15 -6.21 -12.59
CA LEU A 139 17.20 -7.34 -13.53
C LEU A 139 17.82 -6.98 -14.90
N GLN A 140 18.37 -5.76 -15.04
CA GLN A 140 18.92 -5.24 -16.29
C GLN A 140 17.95 -5.24 -17.48
N GLU A 141 16.65 -5.08 -17.21
CA GLU A 141 15.61 -4.93 -18.21
C GLU A 141 15.39 -3.44 -18.52
N ASN A 142 15.25 -3.11 -19.81
CA ASN A 142 15.02 -1.73 -20.24
C ASN A 142 13.52 -1.46 -20.43
N LEU A 143 12.97 -0.55 -19.62
CA LEU A 143 11.59 -0.06 -19.72
C LEU A 143 11.51 1.41 -20.16
N ASP A 144 12.62 2.03 -20.54
CA ASP A 144 12.67 3.47 -20.84
C ASP A 144 11.75 3.84 -22.00
N SER A 145 11.74 3.04 -23.08
CA SER A 145 10.87 3.25 -24.23
C SER A 145 9.39 3.18 -23.88
N TYR A 146 9.02 2.28 -22.96
CA TYR A 146 7.66 2.16 -22.45
C TYR A 146 7.30 3.39 -21.61
N VAL A 147 8.19 3.81 -20.70
CA VAL A 147 7.94 4.95 -19.81
C VAL A 147 7.79 6.25 -20.62
N THR A 148 8.75 6.54 -21.51
CA THR A 148 8.79 7.80 -22.26
C THR A 148 7.78 7.82 -23.41
N GLY A 149 7.69 6.74 -24.18
CA GLY A 149 6.88 6.67 -25.39
C GLY A 149 5.41 6.34 -25.15
N THR A 150 5.13 5.44 -24.20
CA THR A 150 3.79 4.84 -24.05
C THR A 150 3.06 5.32 -22.80
N LEU A 151 3.75 5.39 -21.66
CA LEU A 151 3.15 5.75 -20.37
C LEU A 151 2.95 7.26 -20.23
N PHE A 152 3.99 8.05 -20.49
CA PHE A 152 3.92 9.51 -20.46
C PHE A 152 3.47 10.12 -21.80
N GLY A 153 3.67 9.40 -22.90
CA GLY A 153 3.31 9.83 -24.25
C GLY A 153 4.05 11.10 -24.70
N GLN A 154 3.65 11.64 -25.85
CA GLN A 154 4.31 12.81 -26.45
C GLN A 154 4.23 14.07 -25.58
N HIS A 155 3.13 14.26 -24.83
CA HIS A 155 2.92 15.43 -23.97
C HIS A 155 3.63 15.33 -22.61
N GLY A 156 4.04 14.12 -22.20
CA GLY A 156 4.80 13.90 -20.97
C GLY A 156 6.30 13.97 -21.16
N ALA A 157 6.79 13.85 -22.41
CA ALA A 157 8.20 13.99 -22.77
C ALA A 157 8.78 15.36 -22.38
N ASP A 158 7.97 16.43 -22.38
CA ASP A 158 8.41 17.77 -21.99
C ASP A 158 8.56 17.93 -20.46
N LYS A 159 7.82 17.13 -19.67
CA LYS A 159 7.85 17.17 -18.20
C LYS A 159 8.80 16.14 -17.59
N LEU A 160 9.15 15.11 -18.36
CA LEU A 160 10.03 14.04 -17.95
C LEU A 160 11.45 14.51 -17.55
N PRO A 161 12.11 15.43 -18.27
CA PRO A 161 13.44 15.92 -17.91
C PRO A 161 13.42 16.59 -16.54
N ASN A 162 12.44 17.47 -16.31
CA ASN A 162 12.26 18.16 -15.03
C ASN A 162 11.98 17.17 -13.88
N LEU A 163 11.20 16.12 -14.14
CA LEU A 163 10.92 15.07 -13.15
C LEU A 163 12.17 14.22 -12.84
N ILE A 164 12.94 13.84 -13.86
CA ILE A 164 14.18 13.07 -13.71
C ILE A 164 15.22 13.90 -12.96
N GLU A 165 15.34 15.19 -13.27
CA GLU A 165 16.24 16.12 -12.59
C GLU A 165 15.87 16.29 -11.11
N CYS A 166 14.58 16.46 -10.80
CA CYS A 166 14.09 16.53 -9.42
C CYS A 166 14.34 15.25 -8.61
N VAL A 167 14.36 14.08 -9.27
CA VAL A 167 14.64 12.79 -8.60
C VAL A 167 16.14 12.56 -8.43
N ARG A 168 16.99 13.05 -9.35
CA ARG A 168 18.46 12.94 -9.25
C ARG A 168 19.07 13.96 -8.30
N SER A 169 18.37 15.06 -8.00
CA SER A 169 18.83 16.10 -7.08
C SER A 169 18.53 15.83 -5.60
N LYS A 170 18.05 14.63 -5.26
CA LYS A 170 17.80 14.17 -3.89
C LYS A 170 18.51 12.84 -3.65
#